data_AF-A0A511N2Z1-F1
#
_entry.id   AF-A0A511N2Z1-F1
#
_cell.length_a   1.000
_cell.length_b   1.000
_cell.length_c   1.000
_cell.angle_alpha   90.00
_cell.angle_beta   90.00
_cell.angle_gamma   90.00
#
_symmetry.space_group_name_H-M   'P 1'
#
loop_
_entity.id
_entity.type
_entity.pdbx_description
1 polymer ?
#
loop_
_entity_poly.entity_id
_entity_poly.type
_entity_poly.pdbx_seq_one_letter_code
_entity_poly.pdbx_strand_id
1 'polypeptide(L)'
;MTNDPVSVTLSESISGLYVDHQISLTFPTTEEVSTATPRTVSLEVDPDPLYTYHPVTTRKEGDLVQVQGETLLSRLTRIYPGLRPSDNGGAGFTPREALAEIIGQWQQQFPWISLSPAATTVEFYFRTSSPDDPLDFFLPSIRMLALDPDDQDSLSAYDILSQFFECFPGYVFRVNSLNELDIVAPSFLNIYPALLLTDSDLTPEQSEDVDASGVFNACSVESQGYTFVEDQDVMPPAFLTTDEDVWEPPGDKQNLGGGVMWNVDPDVIIGGSSIQIHTVNTIYYEYNGFGSGSQTQEHTDEFTLPLDGSVVTWEFEWVISGPFGFPVRQYAHLSFRAVLDGGKLKGIAVNILDYVGLWPDAITYRYLAWKWALTATGTRYLKNNVTRTGSYLEDKTDLPGIAESREAYGLRKKTLNTGVFFIDDQETLNNMALSFVMTHMNPLRKVSLGQVAPYVVRPDHIGKPVVLPDGRTGTVLDWSYSEAHSPGGSSGSSTITVQMVDVSALDQTAAFGEARYGLAVYGGTP
;
A
#
# COMPACT_ATOMS: atom_id res chain seq x y z
N MET A 1 40.99 5.82 -14.43
CA MET A 1 40.88 5.36 -13.03
C MET A 1 39.45 4.89 -12.91
N THR A 2 39.24 3.62 -12.59
CA THR A 2 37.89 3.09 -12.43
C THR A 2 37.26 3.74 -11.20
N ASN A 3 35.96 4.07 -11.29
CA ASN A 3 35.18 4.70 -10.22
C ASN A 3 34.77 3.66 -9.16
N ASP A 4 35.69 2.75 -8.84
CA ASP A 4 35.39 1.61 -7.99
C ASP A 4 35.52 2.04 -6.53
N PRO A 5 34.58 1.62 -5.66
CA PRO A 5 34.70 1.87 -4.23
C PRO A 5 35.97 1.21 -3.67
N VAL A 6 36.60 1.85 -2.68
CA VAL A 6 37.71 1.30 -1.90
C VAL A 6 37.22 0.26 -0.90
N SER A 7 35.96 0.39 -0.44
CA SER A 7 35.31 -0.64 0.36
C SER A 7 33.83 -0.72 0.04
N VAL A 8 33.30 -1.94 0.08
CA VAL A 8 31.89 -2.27 -0.11
C VAL A 8 31.40 -3.04 1.09
N THR A 9 30.24 -2.67 1.64
CA THR A 9 29.52 -3.47 2.63
C THR A 9 28.07 -3.53 2.21
N LEU A 10 27.57 -4.75 2.04
CA LEU A 10 26.21 -5.07 1.65
C LEU A 10 25.65 -6.02 2.70
N SER A 11 24.43 -5.81 3.15
CA SER A 11 23.74 -6.80 3.96
C SER A 11 22.24 -6.73 3.77
N GLU A 12 21.59 -7.88 3.84
CA GLU A 12 20.15 -8.02 3.69
C GLU A 12 19.65 -9.09 4.68
N SER A 13 18.48 -8.85 5.30
CA SER A 13 17.93 -9.69 6.37
C SER A 13 16.41 -9.72 6.33
N ILE A 14 15.81 -10.91 6.32
CA ILE A 14 14.35 -11.15 6.53
C ILE A 14 14.00 -11.45 7.99
N SER A 15 14.85 -11.09 8.94
CA SER A 15 14.59 -11.34 10.36
C SER A 15 13.43 -10.52 10.95
N GLY A 16 12.95 -9.50 10.22
CA GLY A 16 11.73 -8.74 10.52
C GLY A 16 10.69 -8.84 9.41
N LEU A 17 9.58 -8.13 9.57
CA LEU A 17 8.53 -8.02 8.53
C LEU A 17 9.02 -7.32 7.23
N TYR A 18 10.21 -6.72 7.26
CA TYR A 18 10.79 -5.91 6.21
C TYR A 18 12.23 -6.28 5.97
N VAL A 19 12.62 -6.14 4.71
CA VAL A 19 13.99 -6.35 4.27
C VAL A 19 14.48 -5.09 3.60
N ASP A 20 15.22 -4.29 4.36
CA ASP A 20 15.96 -3.17 3.80
C ASP A 20 17.42 -3.60 3.62
N HIS A 21 17.93 -3.54 2.39
CA HIS A 21 19.33 -3.84 2.14
C HIS A 21 20.18 -2.64 2.59
N GLN A 22 21.18 -2.91 3.44
CA GLN A 22 22.13 -1.90 3.86
C GLN A 22 23.28 -1.86 2.86
N ILE A 23 23.39 -0.74 2.14
CA ILE A 23 24.50 -0.48 1.23
C ILE A 23 25.37 0.63 1.82
N SER A 24 26.63 0.30 2.09
CA SER A 24 27.66 1.25 2.49
C SER A 24 28.87 1.10 1.59
N LEU A 25 29.22 2.18 0.90
CA LEU A 25 30.33 2.25 -0.04
C LEU A 25 31.29 3.35 0.37
N THR A 26 32.59 3.16 0.17
CA THR A 26 33.59 4.20 0.44
C THR A 26 34.36 4.50 -0.82
N PHE A 27 34.41 5.76 -1.24
CA PHE A 27 35.11 6.22 -2.43
C PHE A 27 36.25 7.18 -2.07
N PRO A 28 37.25 7.38 -2.94
CA PRO A 28 38.18 8.49 -2.83
C PRO A 28 37.46 9.85 -3.01
N THR A 29 37.87 10.87 -2.27
CA THR A 29 37.30 12.25 -2.28
C THR A 29 37.33 12.99 -3.61
N THR A 30 38.09 12.50 -4.58
CA THR A 30 38.07 13.01 -5.95
C THR A 30 36.78 12.67 -6.68
N GLU A 31 35.95 11.77 -6.15
CA GLU A 31 34.67 11.39 -6.75
C GLU A 31 33.51 12.27 -6.25
N GLU A 32 32.79 12.88 -7.20
CA GLU A 32 31.53 13.54 -6.92
C GLU A 32 30.40 12.51 -7.09
N VAL A 33 29.78 12.12 -5.96
CA VAL A 33 28.67 11.17 -5.97
C VAL A 33 27.36 11.94 -6.00
N SER A 34 26.72 11.95 -7.17
CA SER A 34 25.40 12.57 -7.35
C SER A 34 24.32 11.78 -6.60
N THR A 35 23.50 12.49 -5.82
CA THR A 35 22.34 11.93 -5.13
C THR A 35 21.09 11.85 -6.02
N ALA A 36 21.13 12.48 -7.21
CA ALA A 36 19.96 12.60 -8.09
C ALA A 36 19.71 11.37 -8.98
N THR A 37 20.70 10.49 -9.15
CA THR A 37 20.63 9.37 -10.10
C THR A 37 20.81 8.04 -9.37
N PRO A 38 19.93 7.05 -9.59
CA PRO A 38 20.14 5.70 -9.09
C PRO A 38 21.49 5.14 -9.56
N ARG A 39 22.16 4.40 -8.68
CA ARG A 39 23.40 3.68 -8.98
C ARG A 39 23.20 2.19 -8.79
N THR A 40 24.00 1.39 -9.48
CA THR A 40 24.09 -0.06 -9.26
C THR A 40 25.36 -0.40 -8.51
N VAL A 41 25.33 -1.46 -7.72
CA VAL A 41 26.52 -2.08 -7.11
C VAL A 41 26.63 -3.53 -7.57
N SER A 42 27.84 -3.93 -7.96
CA SER A 42 28.22 -5.31 -8.32
C SER A 42 29.35 -5.77 -7.40
N LEU A 43 29.66 -7.06 -7.39
CA LEU A 43 30.83 -7.59 -6.68
C LEU A 43 32.04 -7.65 -7.61
N GLU A 44 33.26 -7.59 -7.09
CA GLU A 44 34.44 -7.86 -7.94
C GLU A 44 34.43 -9.30 -8.45
N VAL A 45 34.00 -10.24 -7.59
CA VAL A 45 33.89 -11.66 -7.92
C VAL A 45 32.70 -12.00 -8.83
N ASP A 46 31.78 -11.05 -9.03
CA ASP A 46 30.57 -11.21 -9.85
C ASP A 46 30.09 -9.86 -10.41
N PRO A 47 30.36 -9.57 -11.69
CA PRO A 47 30.11 -8.26 -12.27
C PRO A 47 28.62 -7.95 -12.46
N ASP A 48 27.72 -8.92 -12.28
CA ASP A 48 26.30 -8.69 -12.41
C ASP A 48 25.79 -7.73 -11.30
N PRO A 49 24.94 -6.75 -11.64
CA PRO A 49 24.44 -5.78 -10.68
C PRO A 49 23.57 -6.47 -9.62
N LEU A 50 23.98 -6.38 -8.36
CA LEU A 50 23.26 -6.94 -7.22
C LEU A 50 22.14 -6.05 -6.72
N TYR A 51 22.37 -4.73 -6.65
CA TYR A 51 21.38 -3.79 -6.15
C TYR A 51 21.39 -2.47 -6.92
N THR A 52 20.22 -1.86 -7.00
CA THR A 52 20.01 -0.48 -7.45
C THR A 52 19.63 0.37 -6.25
N TYR A 53 20.30 1.51 -6.04
CA TYR A 53 20.10 2.36 -4.86
C TYR A 53 20.24 3.85 -5.17
N HIS A 54 19.71 4.70 -4.29
CA HIS A 54 19.88 6.16 -4.33
C HIS A 54 20.92 6.63 -3.30
N PRO A 55 21.97 7.39 -3.66
CA PRO A 55 22.92 7.90 -2.67
C PRO A 55 22.28 8.97 -1.75
N VAL A 56 22.34 8.83 -0.42
CA VAL A 56 21.71 9.80 0.53
C VAL A 56 22.71 10.57 1.38
N THR A 57 23.74 9.88 1.89
CA THR A 57 24.64 10.44 2.89
C THR A 57 26.07 10.40 2.38
N THR A 58 26.75 11.55 2.33
CA THR A 58 28.18 11.66 2.04
C THR A 58 28.91 12.12 3.30
N ARG A 59 29.49 11.20 4.07
CA ARG A 59 30.41 11.59 5.14
C ARG A 59 31.80 11.69 4.54
N LYS A 60 32.38 12.89 4.55
CA LYS A 60 33.79 13.09 4.18
C LYS A 60 34.67 12.86 5.39
N GLU A 61 35.58 11.91 5.30
CA GLU A 61 36.57 11.61 6.33
C GLU A 61 37.95 11.52 5.69
N GLY A 62 38.77 12.56 5.88
CA GLY A 62 40.06 12.69 5.20
C GLY A 62 39.90 12.69 3.69
N ASP A 63 40.61 11.78 3.02
CA ASP A 63 40.57 11.61 1.55
C ASP A 63 39.49 10.61 1.09
N LEU A 64 38.57 10.20 1.99
CA LEU A 64 37.50 9.25 1.69
C LEU A 64 36.09 9.87 1.83
N VAL A 65 35.15 9.37 1.04
CA VAL A 65 33.74 9.69 1.07
C VAL A 65 32.96 8.41 1.30
N GLN A 66 32.30 8.32 2.45
CA GLN A 66 31.36 7.24 2.71
C GLN A 66 30.00 7.61 2.13
N VAL A 67 29.44 6.71 1.33
CA VAL A 67 28.14 6.79 0.68
C VAL A 67 27.24 5.71 1.26
N GLN A 68 26.09 6.13 1.79
CA GLN A 68 25.02 5.22 2.16
C GLN A 68 23.97 5.18 1.04
N GLY A 69 23.59 3.96 0.64
CA GLY A 69 22.50 3.75 -0.30
C GLY A 69 21.14 3.77 0.39
N GLU A 70 20.21 4.53 -0.19
CA GLU A 70 18.78 4.44 0.06
C GLU A 70 18.13 3.42 -0.84
N THR A 71 17.20 2.70 -0.25
CA THR A 71 16.31 1.80 -0.95
C THR A 71 14.90 2.39 -1.02
N LEU A 72 14.04 1.70 -1.75
CA LEU A 72 12.62 2.01 -1.80
C LEU A 72 11.97 2.02 -0.40
N LEU A 73 12.29 1.08 0.50
CA LEU A 73 11.66 1.01 1.84
C LEU A 73 11.96 2.26 2.67
N SER A 74 13.23 2.68 2.70
CA SER A 74 13.64 3.89 3.39
C SER A 74 12.87 5.13 2.89
N ARG A 75 12.54 5.19 1.59
CA ARG A 75 11.69 6.25 1.03
C ARG A 75 10.22 6.12 1.45
N LEU A 76 9.70 4.90 1.56
CA LEU A 76 8.32 4.64 2.02
C LEU A 76 8.05 5.13 3.45
N THR A 77 9.07 5.19 4.30
CA THR A 77 8.94 5.72 5.68
C THR A 77 8.66 7.23 5.74
N ARG A 78 8.86 7.96 4.63
CA ARG A 78 8.76 9.44 4.58
C ARG A 78 7.63 9.95 3.71
N ILE A 79 6.82 9.07 3.16
CA ILE A 79 5.63 9.44 2.39
C ILE A 79 4.39 8.97 3.13
N TYR A 80 3.35 9.78 3.06
CA TYR A 80 2.08 9.59 3.75
C TYR A 80 0.98 9.53 2.70
N PRO A 81 0.88 8.40 1.97
CA PRO A 81 -0.13 8.29 0.94
C PRO A 81 -1.51 8.12 1.58
N GLY A 82 -2.50 8.78 1.00
CA GLY A 82 -3.88 8.44 1.26
C GLY A 82 -4.21 7.03 0.78
N LEU A 83 -5.08 6.33 1.51
CA LEU A 83 -5.76 5.12 1.03
C LEU A 83 -7.25 5.42 0.94
N ARG A 84 -7.79 5.44 -0.27
CA ARG A 84 -9.24 5.58 -0.47
C ARG A 84 -9.88 4.25 -0.15
N PRO A 85 -11.00 4.24 0.60
CA PRO A 85 -11.64 2.98 0.85
C PRO A 85 -12.17 2.39 -0.46
N SER A 86 -12.10 1.07 -0.57
CA SER A 86 -12.42 0.34 -1.80
C SER A 86 -13.07 -0.98 -1.43
N ASP A 87 -14.11 -1.38 -2.17
CA ASP A 87 -14.67 -2.73 -2.19
C ASP A 87 -14.71 -3.30 -3.60
N ASN A 88 -14.63 -4.61 -3.70
CA ASN A 88 -14.70 -5.33 -4.96
C ASN A 88 -16.16 -5.69 -5.30
N GLY A 89 -17.06 -4.70 -5.31
CA GLY A 89 -18.50 -4.91 -5.57
C GLY A 89 -19.15 -5.92 -4.62
N GLY A 90 -18.67 -5.95 -3.38
CA GLY A 90 -19.11 -6.90 -2.35
C GLY A 90 -18.65 -8.35 -2.53
N ALA A 91 -17.82 -8.69 -3.52
CA ALA A 91 -17.17 -10.01 -3.58
C ALA A 91 -15.99 -10.14 -2.60
N GLY A 92 -15.46 -9.00 -2.13
CA GLY A 92 -14.21 -8.94 -1.37
C GLY A 92 -12.98 -9.06 -2.28
N PHE A 93 -11.83 -8.73 -1.72
CA PHE A 93 -10.51 -8.89 -2.33
C PHE A 93 -9.85 -10.15 -1.77
N THR A 94 -9.07 -10.84 -2.59
CA THR A 94 -7.96 -11.63 -2.01
C THR A 94 -6.90 -10.67 -1.46
N PRO A 95 -6.02 -11.07 -0.52
CA PRO A 95 -4.96 -10.19 -0.04
C PRO A 95 -4.03 -9.71 -1.16
N ARG A 96 -3.81 -10.54 -2.18
CA ARG A 96 -3.06 -10.14 -3.37
C ARG A 96 -3.75 -8.99 -4.10
N GLU A 97 -5.05 -9.10 -4.34
CA GLU A 97 -5.83 -8.04 -5.00
C GLU A 97 -5.89 -6.77 -4.14
N ALA A 98 -6.01 -6.94 -2.82
CA ALA A 98 -6.00 -5.85 -1.87
C ALA A 98 -4.66 -5.09 -1.88
N LEU A 99 -3.53 -5.81 -1.89
CA LEU A 99 -2.20 -5.21 -1.99
C LEU A 99 -2.02 -4.51 -3.36
N ALA A 100 -2.46 -5.13 -4.45
CA ALA A 100 -2.39 -4.54 -5.78
C ALA A 100 -3.21 -3.24 -5.85
N GLU A 101 -4.39 -3.20 -5.22
CA GLU A 101 -5.24 -2.00 -5.13
C GLU A 101 -4.57 -0.90 -4.29
N ILE A 102 -3.99 -1.22 -3.12
CA ILE A 102 -3.22 -0.25 -2.31
C ILE A 102 -2.10 0.38 -3.15
N ILE A 103 -1.27 -0.44 -3.80
CA ILE A 103 -0.15 0.05 -4.60
C ILE A 103 -0.64 0.83 -5.83
N GLY A 104 -1.71 0.37 -6.49
CA GLY A 104 -2.30 1.03 -7.65
C GLY A 104 -2.81 2.43 -7.33
N GLN A 105 -3.42 2.63 -6.15
CA GLN A 105 -3.82 3.96 -5.69
C GLN A 105 -2.60 4.86 -5.43
N TRP A 106 -1.55 4.34 -4.82
CA TRP A 106 -0.35 5.11 -4.51
C TRP A 106 0.44 5.50 -5.76
N GLN A 107 0.45 4.66 -6.80
CA GLN A 107 1.13 4.94 -8.07
C GLN A 107 0.65 6.22 -8.76
N GLN A 108 -0.60 6.63 -8.54
CA GLN A 108 -1.12 7.90 -9.07
C GLN A 108 -0.42 9.12 -8.47
N GLN A 109 0.02 9.01 -7.20
CA GLN A 109 0.72 10.08 -6.48
C GLN A 109 2.24 9.91 -6.53
N PHE A 110 2.71 8.66 -6.52
CA PHE A 110 4.11 8.27 -6.45
C PHE A 110 4.42 7.24 -7.56
N PRO A 111 4.64 7.68 -8.81
CA PRO A 111 4.84 6.77 -9.96
C PRO A 111 6.06 5.85 -9.87
N TRP A 112 6.96 6.09 -8.91
CA TRP A 112 8.15 5.30 -8.64
C TRP A 112 7.90 4.10 -7.72
N ILE A 113 6.71 3.97 -7.12
CA ILE A 113 6.34 2.79 -6.34
C ILE A 113 5.84 1.72 -7.30
N SER A 114 6.49 0.56 -7.33
CA SER A 114 6.06 -0.58 -8.17
C SER A 114 6.23 -1.90 -7.43
N LEU A 115 5.30 -2.81 -7.70
CA LEU A 115 5.46 -4.23 -7.38
C LEU A 115 6.27 -4.91 -8.48
N SER A 116 7.14 -5.82 -8.08
CA SER A 116 7.85 -6.71 -8.99
C SER A 116 6.83 -7.61 -9.72
N PRO A 117 7.10 -8.04 -10.97
CA PRO A 117 6.24 -8.98 -11.66
C PRO A 117 6.00 -10.27 -10.87
N ALA A 118 7.00 -10.76 -10.13
CA ALA A 118 6.88 -11.94 -9.29
C ALA A 118 5.88 -11.72 -8.14
N ALA A 119 5.96 -10.58 -7.46
CA ALA A 119 5.06 -10.21 -6.36
C ALA A 119 3.59 -10.14 -6.79
N THR A 120 3.31 -9.73 -8.03
CA THR A 120 1.92 -9.69 -8.54
C THR A 120 1.24 -11.06 -8.66
N THR A 121 1.99 -12.15 -8.53
CA THR A 121 1.48 -13.53 -8.63
C THR A 121 1.41 -14.26 -7.30
N VAL A 122 1.93 -13.66 -6.22
CA VAL A 122 1.98 -14.28 -4.90
C VAL A 122 0.60 -14.25 -4.26
N GLU A 123 0.07 -15.43 -3.94
CA GLU A 123 -1.14 -15.59 -3.14
C GLU A 123 -0.80 -15.73 -1.65
N PHE A 124 -1.68 -15.19 -0.81
CA PHE A 124 -1.53 -15.18 0.63
C PHE A 124 -2.40 -16.26 1.27
N TYR A 125 -1.77 -17.20 1.95
CA TYR A 125 -2.43 -18.36 2.54
C TYR A 125 -2.20 -18.41 4.05
N PHE A 126 -3.22 -18.83 4.77
CA PHE A 126 -3.09 -19.25 6.16
C PHE A 126 -2.91 -20.75 6.24
N ARG A 127 -2.01 -21.19 7.13
CA ARG A 127 -1.94 -22.60 7.48
C ARG A 127 -3.18 -22.99 8.27
N THR A 128 -3.77 -24.12 7.93
CA THR A 128 -4.82 -24.74 8.73
C THR A 128 -4.21 -25.77 9.68
N SER A 129 -4.94 -26.11 10.74
CA SER A 129 -4.54 -27.15 11.69
C SER A 129 -4.83 -28.58 11.21
N SER A 130 -5.20 -28.77 9.93
CA SER A 130 -5.61 -30.08 9.41
C SER A 130 -4.45 -31.07 9.52
N PRO A 131 -4.54 -32.12 10.37
CA PRO A 131 -3.48 -33.12 10.50
C PRO A 131 -3.39 -34.03 9.28
N ASP A 132 -4.49 -34.12 8.51
CA ASP A 132 -4.66 -35.08 7.42
C ASP A 132 -4.20 -34.55 6.06
N ASP A 133 -4.01 -33.23 5.92
CA ASP A 133 -3.48 -32.62 4.69
C ASP A 133 -2.59 -31.40 5.01
N PRO A 134 -1.24 -31.56 4.97
CA PRO A 134 -0.30 -30.47 5.21
C PRO A 134 -0.29 -29.41 4.07
N LEU A 135 -1.05 -29.63 2.99
CA LEU A 135 -1.30 -28.69 1.91
C LEU A 135 -2.68 -28.03 2.00
N ASP A 136 -3.44 -28.27 3.08
CA ASP A 136 -4.71 -27.59 3.28
C ASP A 136 -4.46 -26.14 3.73
N PHE A 137 -4.64 -25.24 2.77
CA PHE A 137 -4.41 -23.80 2.91
C PHE A 137 -5.73 -23.05 2.86
N PHE A 138 -5.89 -22.09 3.76
CA PHE A 138 -7.04 -21.19 3.75
C PHE A 138 -6.67 -19.91 3.00
N LEU A 139 -7.42 -19.60 1.93
CA LEU A 139 -7.31 -18.32 1.23
C LEU A 139 -8.28 -17.32 1.87
N PRO A 140 -7.78 -16.27 2.55
CA PRO A 140 -8.65 -15.32 3.22
C PRO A 140 -9.31 -14.37 2.24
N SER A 141 -10.47 -13.85 2.63
CA SER A 141 -11.17 -12.78 1.92
C SER A 141 -11.14 -11.51 2.74
N ILE A 142 -10.69 -10.42 2.12
CA ILE A 142 -10.71 -9.07 2.67
C ILE A 142 -11.97 -8.40 2.15
N ARG A 143 -12.88 -8.02 3.03
CA ARG A 143 -14.13 -7.38 2.60
C ARG A 143 -13.88 -6.04 1.92
N MET A 144 -12.95 -5.27 2.48
CA MET A 144 -12.74 -3.88 2.10
C MET A 144 -11.36 -3.41 2.56
N LEU A 145 -10.78 -2.50 1.78
CA LEU A 145 -9.63 -1.70 2.16
C LEU A 145 -10.11 -0.38 2.73
N ALA A 146 -9.58 0.05 3.87
CA ALA A 146 -9.86 1.37 4.43
C ALA A 146 -8.80 1.72 5.46
N LEU A 147 -8.31 2.96 5.41
CA LEU A 147 -7.60 3.56 6.53
C LEU A 147 -8.56 4.41 7.34
N ASP A 148 -8.35 4.43 8.65
CA ASP A 148 -9.01 5.40 9.52
C ASP A 148 -8.73 6.83 9.06
N PRO A 149 -9.76 7.67 8.86
CA PRO A 149 -9.55 9.09 8.56
C PRO A 149 -8.60 9.78 9.53
N ASP A 150 -8.64 9.42 10.80
CA ASP A 150 -7.75 9.99 11.81
C ASP A 150 -6.29 9.53 11.61
N ASP A 151 -6.09 8.37 10.99
CA ASP A 151 -4.77 7.77 10.78
C ASP A 151 -4.17 8.10 9.40
N GLN A 152 -4.98 8.49 8.40
CA GLN A 152 -4.53 8.72 7.01
C GLN A 152 -3.39 9.74 6.87
N ASP A 153 -3.31 10.71 7.79
CA ASP A 153 -2.28 11.76 7.76
C ASP A 153 -1.10 11.44 8.70
N SER A 154 -1.14 10.30 9.39
CA SER A 154 -0.17 9.90 10.41
C SER A 154 0.65 8.67 10.05
N LEU A 155 0.09 7.77 9.22
CA LEU A 155 0.76 6.53 8.83
C LEU A 155 1.55 6.73 7.54
N SER A 156 2.83 6.38 7.58
CA SER A 156 3.63 6.33 6.37
C SER A 156 3.20 5.17 5.48
N ALA A 157 3.57 5.19 4.19
CA ALA A 157 3.36 4.05 3.30
C ALA A 157 3.97 2.76 3.88
N TYR A 158 5.12 2.91 4.55
CA TYR A 158 5.76 1.84 5.28
C TYR A 158 4.86 1.30 6.40
N ASP A 159 4.28 2.15 7.24
CA ASP A 159 3.41 1.73 8.35
C ASP A 159 2.12 1.06 7.86
N ILE A 160 1.62 1.46 6.69
CA ILE A 160 0.43 0.85 6.07
C ILE A 160 0.76 -0.57 5.60
N LEU A 161 1.85 -0.75 4.86
CA LEU A 161 2.31 -2.08 4.45
C LEU A 161 2.69 -2.94 5.66
N SER A 162 3.23 -2.32 6.70
CA SER A 162 3.55 -2.97 7.98
C SER A 162 2.35 -3.67 8.59
N GLN A 163 1.27 -2.91 8.78
CA GLN A 163 0.04 -3.44 9.35
C GLN A 163 -0.57 -4.51 8.43
N PHE A 164 -0.46 -4.32 7.11
CA PHE A 164 -0.91 -5.32 6.15
C PHE A 164 -0.20 -6.66 6.34
N PHE A 165 1.13 -6.68 6.28
CA PHE A 165 1.93 -7.91 6.31
C PHE A 165 2.00 -8.55 7.70
N GLU A 166 1.82 -7.78 8.79
CA GLU A 166 1.76 -8.34 10.16
C GLU A 166 0.61 -9.36 10.31
N CYS A 167 -0.48 -9.18 9.55
CA CYS A 167 -1.61 -10.12 9.49
C CYS A 167 -1.34 -11.38 8.64
N PHE A 168 -0.24 -11.44 7.89
CA PHE A 168 0.14 -12.57 7.03
C PHE A 168 1.49 -13.16 7.46
N PRO A 169 1.52 -13.92 8.57
CA PRO A 169 2.76 -14.34 9.21
C PRO A 169 3.64 -15.18 8.28
N GLY A 170 4.91 -14.80 8.17
CA GLY A 170 5.91 -15.46 7.34
C GLY A 170 5.98 -14.96 5.89
N TYR A 171 5.02 -14.15 5.45
CA TYR A 171 5.19 -13.34 4.24
C TYR A 171 6.04 -12.12 4.59
N VAL A 172 7.05 -11.87 3.78
CA VAL A 172 7.95 -10.74 3.99
C VAL A 172 7.96 -9.90 2.73
N PHE A 173 7.81 -8.59 2.87
CA PHE A 173 8.02 -7.70 1.75
C PHE A 173 9.44 -7.16 1.75
N ARG A 174 10.05 -7.20 0.57
CA ARG A 174 11.45 -6.85 0.36
C ARG A 174 11.59 -5.88 -0.80
N VAL A 175 12.80 -5.34 -0.94
CA VAL A 175 13.18 -4.59 -2.14
C VAL A 175 14.15 -5.44 -2.95
N ASN A 176 13.78 -5.76 -4.18
CA ASN A 176 14.62 -6.57 -5.05
C ASN A 176 15.83 -5.79 -5.59
N SER A 177 16.68 -6.47 -6.36
CA SER A 177 17.88 -5.89 -6.99
C SER A 177 17.59 -4.69 -7.92
N LEU A 178 16.37 -4.59 -8.45
CA LEU A 178 15.91 -3.50 -9.31
C LEU A 178 15.27 -2.35 -8.54
N ASN A 179 15.30 -2.39 -7.21
CA ASN A 179 14.67 -1.41 -6.33
C ASN A 179 13.14 -1.37 -6.44
N GLU A 180 12.51 -2.53 -6.67
CA GLU A 180 11.05 -2.72 -6.72
C GLU A 180 10.56 -3.48 -5.48
N LEU A 181 9.29 -3.31 -5.09
CA LEU A 181 8.69 -4.08 -4.00
C LEU A 181 8.47 -5.53 -4.44
N ASP A 182 9.03 -6.46 -3.71
CA ASP A 182 8.92 -7.89 -3.95
C ASP A 182 8.39 -8.62 -2.71
N ILE A 183 7.85 -9.82 -2.88
CA ILE A 183 7.25 -10.59 -1.78
C ILE A 183 7.94 -11.95 -1.69
N VAL A 184 8.47 -12.22 -0.51
CA VAL A 184 8.99 -13.54 -0.14
C VAL A 184 7.87 -14.31 0.54
N ALA A 185 7.42 -15.37 -0.12
CA ALA A 185 6.47 -16.30 0.46
C ALA A 185 7.14 -17.12 1.59
N PRO A 186 6.38 -17.53 2.61
CA PRO A 186 6.92 -18.35 3.68
C PRO A 186 7.36 -19.73 3.17
N SER A 187 8.34 -20.31 3.85
CA SER A 187 8.98 -21.58 3.46
C SER A 187 8.04 -22.79 3.42
N PHE A 188 6.85 -22.73 4.02
CA PHE A 188 5.90 -23.84 3.89
C PHE A 188 5.19 -23.91 2.56
N LEU A 189 5.19 -22.82 1.79
CA LEU A 189 4.65 -22.79 0.43
C LEU A 189 5.71 -23.14 -0.61
N ASN A 190 6.88 -23.63 -0.19
CA ASN A 190 8.08 -23.85 -1.01
C ASN A 190 7.77 -24.52 -2.37
N ILE A 191 7.60 -23.68 -3.39
CA ILE A 191 7.53 -24.04 -4.80
C ILE A 191 8.91 -24.05 -5.47
N TYR A 192 9.95 -23.60 -4.76
CA TYR A 192 11.32 -23.51 -5.28
C TYR A 192 12.16 -24.73 -4.88
N PRO A 193 13.04 -25.21 -5.78
CA PRO A 193 14.01 -26.23 -5.42
C PRO A 193 14.95 -25.68 -4.34
N ALA A 194 15.26 -26.50 -3.35
CA ALA A 194 16.23 -26.14 -2.31
C ALA A 194 17.63 -26.01 -2.91
N LEU A 195 18.34 -24.96 -2.51
CA LEU A 195 19.76 -24.79 -2.83
C LEU A 195 20.57 -25.80 -2.02
N LEU A 196 21.34 -26.66 -2.68
CA LEU A 196 22.21 -27.63 -2.02
C LEU A 196 23.60 -27.01 -1.81
N LEU A 197 24.00 -26.84 -0.55
CA LEU A 197 25.34 -26.40 -0.18
C LEU A 197 26.23 -27.58 0.20
N THR A 198 27.50 -27.47 -0.16
CA THR A 198 28.54 -28.48 0.08
C THR A 198 29.63 -27.93 1.01
N ASP A 199 30.47 -28.81 1.56
CA ASP A 199 31.61 -28.39 2.40
C ASP A 199 32.58 -27.46 1.66
N SER A 200 32.60 -27.48 0.32
CA SER A 200 33.41 -26.53 -0.46
C SER A 200 32.81 -25.14 -0.57
N ASP A 201 31.52 -24.96 -0.27
CA ASP A 201 30.82 -23.68 -0.39
C ASP A 201 30.87 -22.87 0.91
N LEU A 202 31.22 -23.52 2.02
CA LEU A 202 31.08 -22.99 3.37
C LEU A 202 32.39 -23.09 4.15
N THR A 203 32.62 -22.07 4.97
CA THR A 203 33.58 -22.14 6.07
C THR A 203 32.92 -22.83 7.27
N PRO A 204 33.70 -23.36 8.24
CA PRO A 204 33.15 -24.01 9.43
C PRO A 204 32.12 -23.13 10.16
N GLU A 205 31.11 -23.77 10.74
CA GLU A 205 30.02 -23.12 11.47
C GLU A 205 30.55 -22.12 12.51
N GLN A 206 30.10 -20.87 12.42
CA GLN A 206 30.62 -19.77 13.23
C GLN A 206 29.84 -19.60 14.53
N SER A 207 28.51 -19.77 14.46
CA SER A 207 27.63 -19.71 15.63
C SER A 207 26.28 -20.35 15.35
N GLU A 208 25.69 -20.92 16.40
CA GLU A 208 24.30 -21.33 16.46
C GLU A 208 23.61 -20.58 17.60
N ASP A 209 22.46 -20.00 17.30
CA ASP A 209 21.65 -19.24 18.26
C ASP A 209 20.19 -19.72 18.25
N VAL A 210 19.56 -19.68 19.43
CA VAL A 210 18.16 -20.05 19.60
C VAL A 210 17.42 -18.86 20.18
N ASP A 211 16.66 -18.20 19.32
CA ASP A 211 15.94 -16.97 19.63
C ASP A 211 14.50 -17.26 20.02
N ALA A 212 14.23 -17.19 21.33
CA ALA A 212 12.90 -17.36 21.90
C ALA A 212 12.13 -16.03 22.08
N SER A 213 12.67 -14.89 21.63
CA SER A 213 12.03 -13.59 21.83
C SER A 213 10.73 -13.45 21.01
N GLY A 214 10.70 -14.06 19.82
CA GLY A 214 9.54 -14.08 18.92
C GLY A 214 8.48 -15.15 19.24
N VAL A 215 8.58 -15.86 20.37
CA VAL A 215 7.63 -16.93 20.70
C VAL A 215 6.28 -16.36 21.15
N PHE A 216 5.20 -16.73 20.46
CA PHE A 216 3.82 -16.41 20.79
C PHE A 216 2.94 -17.66 20.69
N ASN A 217 2.22 -17.97 21.77
CA ASN A 217 1.36 -19.16 21.90
C ASN A 217 -0.11 -18.82 22.22
N ALA A 218 -0.46 -17.55 22.00
CA ALA A 218 -1.83 -17.06 21.90
C ALA A 218 -1.88 -15.84 20.98
N CYS A 219 -2.95 -15.70 20.22
CA CYS A 219 -3.16 -14.56 19.33
C CYS A 219 -4.63 -14.13 19.33
N SER A 220 -4.87 -12.82 19.29
CA SER A 220 -6.17 -12.25 18.92
C SER A 220 -6.01 -11.33 17.72
N VAL A 221 -6.98 -11.35 16.82
CA VAL A 221 -7.03 -10.49 15.63
C VAL A 221 -8.25 -9.60 15.77
N GLU A 222 -8.05 -8.30 15.75
CA GLU A 222 -9.11 -7.30 15.78
C GLU A 222 -9.30 -6.72 14.38
N SER A 223 -10.56 -6.70 13.93
CA SER A 223 -10.94 -6.08 12.67
C SER A 223 -12.09 -5.12 12.88
N GLN A 224 -11.86 -3.86 12.51
CA GLN A 224 -12.87 -2.82 12.53
C GLN A 224 -13.20 -2.40 11.09
N GLY A 225 -14.48 -2.44 10.77
CA GLY A 225 -14.96 -2.19 9.41
C GLY A 225 -15.61 -0.84 9.23
N TYR A 226 -15.96 -0.57 7.98
CA TYR A 226 -16.84 0.51 7.57
C TYR A 226 -18.06 -0.11 6.88
N THR A 227 -19.19 0.56 6.96
CA THR A 227 -20.41 0.20 6.23
C THR A 227 -20.59 1.18 5.09
N PHE A 228 -20.87 0.63 3.91
CA PHE A 228 -21.20 1.39 2.72
C PHE A 228 -22.66 1.77 2.76
N VAL A 229 -22.94 3.05 2.60
CA VAL A 229 -24.29 3.52 2.38
C VAL A 229 -24.28 4.32 1.09
N GLU A 230 -24.94 3.77 0.06
CA GLU A 230 -25.11 4.42 -1.24
C GLU A 230 -26.11 5.58 -1.14
N ASP A 231 -26.10 6.45 -2.16
CA ASP A 231 -27.03 7.56 -2.33
C ASP A 231 -27.18 8.45 -1.09
N GLN A 232 -26.09 8.63 -0.34
CA GLN A 232 -26.08 9.53 0.81
C GLN A 232 -25.69 10.93 0.38
N ASP A 233 -26.30 11.92 1.03
CA ASP A 233 -25.83 13.30 0.95
C ASP A 233 -24.39 13.34 1.47
N VAL A 234 -23.44 13.57 0.57
CA VAL A 234 -22.02 13.71 0.92
C VAL A 234 -21.65 15.17 1.18
N MET A 235 -22.48 16.11 0.72
CA MET A 235 -22.30 17.54 0.97
C MET A 235 -23.62 18.18 1.38
N PRO A 236 -23.62 19.09 2.37
CA PRO A 236 -24.81 19.87 2.66
C PRO A 236 -25.17 20.75 1.46
N PRO A 237 -26.46 21.10 1.27
CA PRO A 237 -26.88 22.00 0.20
C PRO A 237 -26.11 23.31 0.24
N ALA A 238 -25.41 23.63 -0.84
CA ALA A 238 -24.66 24.88 -0.98
C ALA A 238 -25.39 25.84 -1.92
N PHE A 239 -25.31 27.15 -1.64
CA PHE A 239 -25.95 28.18 -2.46
C PHE A 239 -24.91 29.14 -3.04
N LEU A 240 -24.93 29.32 -4.35
CA LEU A 240 -24.23 30.43 -5.02
C LEU A 240 -25.28 31.44 -5.50
N THR A 241 -25.10 32.70 -5.12
CA THR A 241 -25.95 33.80 -5.59
C THR A 241 -25.10 34.80 -6.35
N THR A 242 -25.48 35.09 -7.59
CA THR A 242 -24.95 36.22 -8.34
C THR A 242 -26.04 37.29 -8.41
N ASP A 243 -25.68 38.51 -8.03
CA ASP A 243 -26.55 39.67 -8.07
C ASP A 243 -25.94 40.67 -9.05
N GLU A 244 -26.62 40.92 -10.16
CA GLU A 244 -26.24 41.97 -11.10
C GLU A 244 -27.07 43.22 -10.81
N ASP A 245 -26.57 44.04 -9.88
CA ASP A 245 -27.21 45.30 -9.50
C ASP A 245 -26.81 46.48 -10.43
N VAL A 246 -26.12 46.24 -11.55
CA VAL A 246 -25.57 47.31 -12.41
C VAL A 246 -25.81 47.07 -13.90
N TRP A 247 -26.58 47.99 -14.47
CA TRP A 247 -27.01 48.06 -15.86
C TRP A 247 -25.90 48.62 -16.77
N GLU A 248 -25.19 47.74 -17.49
CA GLU A 248 -24.62 48.05 -18.81
C GLU A 248 -25.07 46.99 -19.82
N PRO A 249 -25.35 47.36 -21.09
CA PRO A 249 -25.80 46.39 -22.09
C PRO A 249 -24.68 45.35 -22.30
N PRO A 250 -24.97 44.04 -22.23
CA PRO A 250 -23.95 43.01 -22.36
C PRO A 250 -23.49 42.95 -23.82
N GLY A 251 -22.42 43.66 -24.12
CA GLY A 251 -21.70 43.57 -25.39
C GLY A 251 -20.63 42.49 -25.42
N ASP A 252 -20.17 41.99 -24.27
CA ASP A 252 -19.08 41.02 -24.21
C ASP A 252 -19.23 40.09 -23.01
N LYS A 253 -18.72 38.86 -23.18
CA LYS A 253 -18.62 37.81 -22.14
C LYS A 253 -18.13 38.40 -20.83
N GLN A 254 -18.94 38.33 -19.78
CA GLN A 254 -18.49 38.67 -18.44
C GLN A 254 -17.90 37.42 -17.78
N ASN A 255 -16.59 37.46 -17.52
CA ASN A 255 -15.91 36.46 -16.73
C ASN A 255 -16.13 36.81 -15.26
N LEU A 256 -17.07 36.12 -14.60
CA LEU A 256 -17.46 36.41 -13.21
C LEU A 256 -16.43 35.92 -12.16
N GLY A 257 -15.27 35.42 -12.61
CA GLY A 257 -13.99 35.50 -11.90
C GLY A 257 -14.05 35.23 -10.40
N GLY A 258 -14.36 33.99 -10.00
CA GLY A 258 -14.25 33.55 -8.61
C GLY A 258 -14.56 32.07 -8.47
N GLY A 259 -13.53 31.26 -8.24
CA GLY A 259 -13.72 29.86 -7.88
C GLY A 259 -14.27 29.77 -6.46
N VAL A 260 -15.46 29.18 -6.30
CA VAL A 260 -16.02 28.90 -4.98
C VAL A 260 -15.69 27.46 -4.62
N MET A 261 -15.14 27.25 -3.43
CA MET A 261 -14.92 25.93 -2.87
C MET A 261 -16.09 25.61 -1.94
N TRP A 262 -16.83 24.54 -2.25
CA TRP A 262 -17.82 24.00 -1.33
C TRP A 262 -17.20 22.86 -0.57
N ASN A 263 -17.17 22.97 0.76
CA ASN A 263 -16.52 21.97 1.61
C ASN A 263 -17.44 20.77 1.84
N VAL A 264 -16.85 19.59 1.83
CA VAL A 264 -17.49 18.37 2.34
C VAL A 264 -17.49 18.42 3.87
N ASP A 265 -18.48 17.77 4.49
CA ASP A 265 -18.40 17.47 5.91
C ASP A 265 -17.11 16.65 6.17
N PRO A 266 -16.20 17.12 7.06
CA PRO A 266 -14.92 16.45 7.31
C PRO A 266 -15.06 15.00 7.80
N ASP A 267 -16.23 14.64 8.35
CA ASP A 267 -16.53 13.29 8.86
C ASP A 267 -17.15 12.37 7.79
N VAL A 268 -17.22 12.82 6.53
CA VAL A 268 -17.73 12.03 5.40
C VAL A 268 -16.55 11.51 4.59
N ILE A 269 -16.30 10.21 4.69
CA ILE A 269 -15.44 9.51 3.75
C ILE A 269 -16.29 9.14 2.53
N ILE A 270 -15.81 9.51 1.35
CA ILE A 270 -16.52 9.28 0.08
C ILE A 270 -15.90 8.12 -0.67
N GLY A 271 -16.76 7.23 -1.16
CA GLY A 271 -16.42 6.04 -1.91
C GLY A 271 -16.61 6.12 -3.40
N GLY A 272 -16.01 5.13 -4.06
CA GLY A 272 -16.06 4.98 -5.50
C GLY A 272 -15.17 5.97 -6.25
N SER A 273 -15.34 5.99 -7.58
CA SER A 273 -14.56 6.84 -8.50
C SER A 273 -15.27 8.15 -8.87
N SER A 274 -16.52 8.36 -8.42
CA SER A 274 -17.33 9.52 -8.78
C SER A 274 -18.45 9.79 -7.77
N ILE A 275 -19.02 11.00 -7.83
CA ILE A 275 -20.23 11.42 -7.10
C ILE A 275 -21.26 11.96 -8.09
N GLN A 276 -22.54 11.89 -7.75
CA GLN A 276 -23.60 12.57 -8.51
C GLN A 276 -23.83 13.97 -7.97
N ILE A 277 -23.80 14.95 -8.87
CA ILE A 277 -24.08 16.34 -8.56
C ILE A 277 -25.47 16.66 -9.06
N HIS A 278 -26.34 17.03 -8.14
CA HIS A 278 -27.67 17.55 -8.42
C HIS A 278 -27.63 19.06 -8.30
N THR A 279 -28.08 19.73 -9.35
CA THR A 279 -28.13 21.18 -9.41
C THR A 279 -29.59 21.63 -9.47
N VAL A 280 -29.94 22.63 -8.68
CA VAL A 280 -31.19 23.38 -8.81
C VAL A 280 -30.82 24.83 -9.03
N ASN A 281 -31.01 25.30 -10.26
CA ASN A 281 -30.84 26.69 -10.62
C ASN A 281 -32.19 27.41 -10.53
N THR A 282 -32.25 28.45 -9.72
CA THR A 282 -33.42 29.32 -9.56
C THR A 282 -33.06 30.71 -10.05
N ILE A 283 -33.88 31.29 -10.92
CA ILE A 283 -33.65 32.62 -11.45
C ILE A 283 -34.80 33.52 -11.04
N TYR A 284 -34.43 34.69 -10.53
CA TYR A 284 -35.35 35.74 -10.10
C TYR A 284 -35.19 36.91 -11.05
N TYR A 285 -36.29 37.34 -11.66
CA TYR A 285 -36.26 38.49 -12.55
C TYR A 285 -37.52 39.34 -12.46
N GLU A 286 -37.34 40.64 -12.64
CA GLU A 286 -38.42 41.62 -12.82
C GLU A 286 -38.13 42.46 -14.07
N TYR A 287 -39.15 42.73 -14.87
CA TYR A 287 -39.02 43.54 -16.09
C TYR A 287 -39.22 45.03 -15.79
N ASN A 288 -38.47 45.90 -16.46
CA ASN A 288 -38.74 47.34 -16.43
C ASN A 288 -40.05 47.63 -17.20
N GLY A 289 -41.05 48.16 -16.49
CA GLY A 289 -42.16 48.90 -17.10
C GLY A 289 -43.55 48.25 -17.08
N PHE A 290 -43.75 47.02 -16.58
CA PHE A 290 -45.07 46.40 -16.58
C PHE A 290 -45.31 45.47 -15.39
N GLY A 291 -46.14 45.91 -14.43
CA GLY A 291 -46.76 45.07 -13.39
C GLY A 291 -45.80 44.46 -12.36
N SER A 292 -46.12 44.66 -11.07
CA SER A 292 -45.30 44.23 -9.92
C SER A 292 -45.34 42.72 -9.68
N GLY A 293 -44.66 41.92 -10.51
CA GLY A 293 -44.54 40.48 -10.31
C GLY A 293 -43.12 40.00 -10.56
N SER A 294 -42.40 39.63 -9.51
CA SER A 294 -41.21 38.79 -9.62
C SER A 294 -41.61 37.49 -10.29
N GLN A 295 -40.91 37.09 -11.34
CA GLN A 295 -41.01 35.74 -11.87
C GLN A 295 -39.86 34.90 -11.31
N THR A 296 -40.18 33.65 -10.98
CA THR A 296 -39.22 32.65 -10.54
C THR A 296 -39.37 31.44 -11.43
N GLN A 297 -38.26 30.96 -11.97
CA GLN A 297 -38.25 29.72 -12.73
C GLN A 297 -37.06 28.88 -12.26
N GLU A 298 -37.32 27.58 -12.12
CA GLU A 298 -36.36 26.59 -11.64
C GLU A 298 -35.99 25.64 -12.76
N HIS A 299 -34.72 25.26 -12.78
CA HIS A 299 -34.17 24.22 -13.64
C HIS A 299 -33.37 23.25 -12.78
N THR A 300 -33.58 21.96 -13.00
CA THR A 300 -32.89 20.88 -12.27
C THR A 300 -32.14 20.02 -13.27
N ASP A 301 -30.89 19.72 -12.95
CA ASP A 301 -30.05 18.83 -13.75
C ASP A 301 -29.15 17.98 -12.85
N GLU A 302 -28.66 16.87 -13.39
CA GLU A 302 -27.80 15.91 -12.71
C GLU A 302 -26.62 15.52 -13.61
N PHE A 303 -25.42 15.47 -13.03
CA PHE A 303 -24.24 14.96 -13.73
C PHE A 303 -23.26 14.26 -12.78
N THR A 304 -22.44 13.38 -13.35
CA THR A 304 -21.42 12.63 -12.61
C THR A 304 -20.10 13.39 -12.58
N LEU A 305 -19.57 13.63 -11.38
CA LEU A 305 -18.26 14.26 -11.16
C LEU A 305 -17.23 13.19 -10.75
N PRO A 306 -16.18 12.97 -11.56
CA PRO A 306 -15.09 12.06 -11.18
C PRO A 306 -14.31 12.57 -9.97
N LEU A 307 -13.89 11.64 -9.11
CA LEU A 307 -13.02 11.89 -7.96
C LEU A 307 -11.53 11.69 -8.30
N ASP A 308 -11.13 11.90 -9.55
CA ASP A 308 -9.73 11.88 -9.99
C ASP A 308 -9.12 13.29 -10.12
N GLY A 309 -9.92 14.32 -9.80
CA GLY A 309 -9.53 15.71 -9.94
C GLY A 309 -9.60 16.24 -11.37
N SER A 310 -10.18 15.48 -12.31
CA SER A 310 -10.56 15.99 -13.63
C SER A 310 -11.61 17.09 -13.52
N VAL A 311 -11.63 17.95 -14.54
CA VAL A 311 -12.59 19.04 -14.63
C VAL A 311 -13.74 18.60 -15.51
N VAL A 312 -14.96 18.64 -14.96
CA VAL A 312 -16.19 18.46 -15.72
C VAL A 312 -16.72 19.83 -16.07
N THR A 313 -16.78 20.14 -17.36
CA THR A 313 -17.49 21.31 -17.85
C THR A 313 -18.96 20.93 -18.05
N TRP A 314 -19.84 21.66 -17.39
CA TRP A 314 -21.27 21.53 -17.57
C TRP A 314 -21.76 22.80 -18.29
N GLU A 315 -22.40 22.57 -19.43
CA GLU A 315 -23.02 23.61 -20.24
C GLU A 315 -24.52 23.38 -20.18
N PHE A 316 -25.27 24.43 -19.86
CA PHE A 316 -26.72 24.38 -19.96
C PHE A 316 -27.26 25.59 -20.72
N GLU A 317 -28.30 25.29 -21.50
CA GLU A 317 -29.07 26.26 -22.25
C GLU A 317 -30.44 26.40 -21.59
N TRP A 318 -30.86 27.65 -21.40
CA TRP A 318 -32.14 27.96 -20.84
C TRP A 318 -32.96 28.87 -21.74
N VAL A 319 -34.27 28.63 -21.80
CA VAL A 319 -35.22 29.44 -22.57
C VAL A 319 -36.24 30.06 -21.64
N ILE A 320 -36.13 31.36 -21.42
CA ILE A 320 -37.09 32.15 -20.63
C ILE A 320 -38.18 32.65 -21.55
N SER A 321 -39.41 32.65 -21.05
CA SER A 321 -40.48 33.43 -21.69
C SER A 321 -40.26 34.91 -21.41
N GLY A 322 -39.75 35.62 -22.41
CA GLY A 322 -39.63 37.06 -22.41
C GLY A 322 -41.00 37.75 -22.35
N PRO A 323 -41.02 39.08 -22.14
CA PRO A 323 -42.24 39.86 -22.29
C PRO A 323 -42.77 39.64 -23.71
N PHE A 324 -44.09 39.52 -23.86
CA PHE A 324 -44.77 39.25 -25.13
C PHE A 324 -44.56 37.85 -25.73
N GLY A 325 -44.01 36.89 -24.97
CA GLY A 325 -43.89 35.49 -25.39
C GLY A 325 -42.70 35.19 -26.31
N PHE A 326 -41.75 36.11 -26.42
CA PHE A 326 -40.50 35.85 -27.15
C PHE A 326 -39.56 34.99 -26.29
N PRO A 327 -39.00 33.89 -26.82
CA PRO A 327 -38.03 33.09 -26.09
C PRO A 327 -36.69 33.85 -25.97
N VAL A 328 -36.20 34.02 -24.76
CA VAL A 328 -34.84 34.51 -24.48
C VAL A 328 -33.97 33.30 -24.16
N ARG A 329 -32.85 33.15 -24.88
CA ARG A 329 -31.89 32.07 -24.63
C ARG A 329 -30.73 32.57 -23.78
N GLN A 330 -30.44 31.86 -22.70
CA GLN A 330 -29.27 32.09 -21.86
C GLN A 330 -28.40 30.84 -21.85
N TYR A 331 -27.09 31.06 -21.88
CA TYR A 331 -26.07 30.02 -21.75
C TYR A 331 -25.20 30.34 -20.56
N ALA A 332 -24.97 29.34 -19.72
CA ALA A 332 -23.96 29.41 -18.68
C ALA A 332 -23.06 28.18 -18.76
N HIS A 333 -21.76 28.42 -18.68
CA HIS A 333 -20.74 27.38 -18.63
C HIS A 333 -20.13 27.38 -17.24
N LEU A 334 -20.12 26.24 -16.57
CA LEU A 334 -19.31 26.08 -15.37
C LEU A 334 -18.38 24.91 -15.50
N SER A 335 -17.30 25.00 -14.73
CA SER A 335 -16.40 23.90 -14.46
C SER A 335 -16.57 23.46 -13.02
N PHE A 336 -16.66 22.15 -12.84
CA PHE A 336 -16.67 21.47 -11.57
C PHE A 336 -15.40 20.63 -11.45
N ARG A 337 -14.78 20.64 -10.27
CA ARG A 337 -13.62 19.81 -9.98
C ARG A 337 -13.66 19.33 -8.54
N ALA A 338 -13.50 18.03 -8.32
CA ALA A 338 -13.25 17.48 -7.00
C ALA A 338 -11.88 17.94 -6.47
N VAL A 339 -11.86 18.53 -5.27
CA VAL A 339 -10.64 18.93 -4.56
C VAL A 339 -10.32 17.86 -3.54
N LEU A 340 -9.21 17.15 -3.76
CA LEU A 340 -8.77 16.03 -2.96
C LEU A 340 -7.50 16.40 -2.20
N ASP A 341 -7.37 15.89 -0.98
CA ASP A 341 -6.17 16.01 -0.15
C ASP A 341 -5.97 14.67 0.57
N GLY A 342 -4.84 14.02 0.36
CA GLY A 342 -4.62 12.65 0.83
C GLY A 342 -5.71 11.66 0.39
N GLY A 343 -6.33 11.85 -0.78
CA GLY A 343 -7.44 11.01 -1.25
C GLY A 343 -8.80 11.29 -0.60
N LYS A 344 -8.89 12.18 0.41
CA LYS A 344 -10.15 12.65 0.99
C LYS A 344 -10.74 13.76 0.12
N LEU A 345 -12.05 13.74 -0.13
CA LEU A 345 -12.74 14.89 -0.75
C LEU A 345 -12.82 16.04 0.25
N LYS A 346 -12.06 17.11 0.01
CA LYS A 346 -12.15 18.35 0.80
C LYS A 346 -13.31 19.20 0.35
N GLY A 347 -13.60 19.19 -0.95
CA GLY A 347 -14.65 20.00 -1.51
C GLY A 347 -14.82 19.85 -3.02
N ILE A 348 -15.77 20.59 -3.55
CA ILE A 348 -15.94 20.78 -4.99
C ILE A 348 -15.59 22.22 -5.29
N ALA A 349 -14.60 22.41 -6.16
CA ALA A 349 -14.30 23.72 -6.73
C ALA A 349 -15.20 23.95 -7.93
N VAL A 350 -15.89 25.09 -7.92
CA VAL A 350 -16.75 25.51 -9.03
C VAL A 350 -16.33 26.87 -9.54
N ASN A 351 -16.11 26.94 -10.85
CA ASN A 351 -15.84 28.20 -11.53
C ASN A 351 -16.91 28.44 -12.60
N ILE A 352 -17.51 29.62 -12.57
CA ILE A 352 -18.32 30.14 -13.67
C ILE A 352 -17.36 30.62 -14.75
N LEU A 353 -17.39 29.98 -15.91
CA LEU A 353 -16.43 30.23 -17.00
C LEU A 353 -16.90 31.36 -17.91
N ASP A 354 -18.15 31.29 -18.37
CA ASP A 354 -18.74 32.26 -19.30
C ASP A 354 -20.26 32.31 -19.10
N TYR A 355 -20.82 33.50 -19.27
CA TYR A 355 -22.26 33.75 -19.39
C TYR A 355 -22.55 34.47 -20.70
N VAL A 356 -23.51 33.96 -21.47
CA VAL A 356 -23.97 34.58 -22.71
C VAL A 356 -25.50 34.62 -22.71
N GLY A 357 -26.05 35.83 -22.57
CA GLY A 357 -27.46 36.08 -22.89
C GLY A 357 -27.59 36.60 -24.31
N LEU A 358 -28.39 35.93 -25.14
CA LEU A 358 -28.77 36.45 -26.46
C LEU A 358 -30.05 37.27 -26.31
N TRP A 359 -29.90 38.59 -26.25
CA TRP A 359 -31.00 39.51 -25.99
C TRP A 359 -31.44 40.21 -27.28
N PRO A 360 -32.76 40.32 -27.54
CA PRO A 360 -33.27 41.38 -28.40
C PRO A 360 -33.01 42.73 -27.71
N ASP A 361 -32.49 43.72 -28.41
CA ASP A 361 -32.12 45.07 -27.91
C ASP A 361 -33.23 45.85 -27.16
N ALA A 362 -34.45 45.31 -27.04
CA ALA A 362 -35.66 45.98 -26.58
C ALA A 362 -36.18 45.55 -25.19
N ILE A 363 -35.55 44.58 -24.51
CA ILE A 363 -36.00 44.10 -23.18
C ILE A 363 -35.02 44.60 -22.11
N THR A 364 -35.52 45.37 -21.13
CA THR A 364 -34.72 45.81 -19.97
C THR A 364 -35.26 45.17 -18.70
N TYR A 365 -34.38 44.54 -17.92
CA TYR A 365 -34.68 43.99 -16.60
C TYR A 365 -34.45 45.04 -15.53
N ARG A 366 -35.28 45.01 -14.49
CA ARG A 366 -35.12 45.82 -13.28
C ARG A 366 -34.09 45.19 -12.34
N TYR A 367 -34.16 43.87 -12.21
CA TYR A 367 -33.13 43.05 -11.58
C TYR A 367 -33.16 41.66 -12.22
N LEU A 368 -31.99 41.01 -12.21
CA LEU A 368 -31.81 39.61 -12.59
C LEU A 368 -30.84 39.00 -11.58
N ALA A 369 -31.29 37.99 -10.86
CA ALA A 369 -30.50 37.30 -9.87
C ALA A 369 -30.60 35.79 -10.08
N TRP A 370 -29.50 35.11 -9.84
CA TRP A 370 -29.42 33.65 -9.94
C TRP A 370 -29.09 33.07 -8.59
N LYS A 371 -29.72 31.96 -8.27
CA LYS A 371 -29.43 31.14 -7.10
C LYS A 371 -29.20 29.72 -7.57
N TRP A 372 -28.06 29.17 -7.21
CA TRP A 372 -27.69 27.80 -7.57
C TRP A 372 -27.61 27.01 -6.28
N ALA A 373 -28.52 26.06 -6.10
CA ALA A 373 -28.45 25.09 -5.04
C ALA A 373 -27.77 23.84 -5.58
N LEU A 374 -26.74 23.35 -4.90
CA LEU A 374 -26.09 22.11 -5.27
C LEU A 374 -26.11 21.14 -4.11
N THR A 375 -26.46 19.89 -4.43
CA THR A 375 -26.35 18.75 -3.54
C THR A 375 -25.51 17.69 -4.24
N ALA A 376 -24.63 17.05 -3.48
CA ALA A 376 -23.85 15.94 -3.98
C ALA A 376 -24.29 14.68 -3.25
N THR A 377 -24.63 13.65 -4.02
CA THR A 377 -24.89 12.31 -3.50
C THR A 377 -23.77 11.37 -3.92
N GLY A 378 -23.44 10.44 -3.04
CA GLY A 378 -22.41 9.45 -3.32
C GLY A 378 -22.43 8.34 -2.28
N THR A 379 -21.46 7.45 -2.40
CA THR A 379 -21.25 6.40 -1.42
C THR A 379 -20.55 6.98 -0.21
N ARG A 380 -21.19 6.93 0.95
CA ARG A 380 -20.59 7.32 2.24
C ARG A 380 -20.12 6.07 2.97
N TYR A 381 -18.91 6.13 3.52
CA TYR A 381 -18.44 5.12 4.47
C TYR A 381 -18.70 5.58 5.90
N LEU A 382 -19.36 4.72 6.66
CA LEU A 382 -19.60 4.93 8.08
C LEU A 382 -18.75 3.94 8.87
N LYS A 383 -17.89 4.45 9.74
CA LYS A 383 -17.10 3.61 10.65
C LYS A 383 -18.05 2.75 11.47
N ASN A 384 -17.81 1.44 11.46
CA ASN A 384 -18.60 0.53 12.26
C ASN A 384 -18.13 0.63 13.72
N ASN A 385 -19.08 0.84 14.63
CA ASN A 385 -18.79 0.86 16.08
C ASN A 385 -18.54 -0.56 16.65
N VAL A 386 -18.68 -1.60 15.83
CA VAL A 386 -18.43 -2.99 16.21
C VAL A 386 -17.07 -3.45 15.71
N THR A 387 -16.13 -3.66 16.63
CA THR A 387 -14.91 -4.41 16.39
C THR A 387 -15.23 -5.91 16.43
N ARG A 388 -14.85 -6.64 15.38
CA ARG A 388 -14.87 -8.11 15.37
C ARG A 388 -13.53 -8.64 15.86
N THR A 389 -13.56 -9.73 16.61
CA THR A 389 -12.35 -10.34 17.15
C THR A 389 -12.33 -11.83 16.86
N GLY A 390 -11.29 -12.30 16.19
CA GLY A 390 -10.92 -13.72 16.13
C GLY A 390 -9.80 -14.03 17.10
N SER A 391 -9.70 -15.27 17.58
CA SER A 391 -8.67 -15.59 18.56
C SER A 391 -8.33 -17.07 18.64
N TYR A 392 -7.06 -17.33 18.92
CA TYR A 392 -6.53 -18.62 19.36
C TYR A 392 -5.90 -18.41 20.75
N LEU A 393 -6.63 -18.79 21.81
CA LEU A 393 -6.30 -18.45 23.20
C LEU A 393 -5.94 -19.68 24.04
N GLU A 394 -5.75 -19.48 25.33
CA GLU A 394 -5.30 -20.48 26.30
C GLU A 394 -6.21 -21.73 26.36
N ASP A 395 -7.51 -21.57 26.14
CA ASP A 395 -8.48 -22.66 26.13
C ASP A 395 -8.35 -23.59 24.91
N LYS A 396 -7.63 -23.16 23.87
CA LYS A 396 -7.31 -23.96 22.70
C LYS A 396 -6.03 -24.78 22.95
N THR A 397 -6.18 -26.09 22.85
CA THR A 397 -5.10 -27.09 23.09
C THR A 397 -5.00 -28.11 21.95
N ASP A 398 -5.70 -27.86 20.84
CA ASP A 398 -5.81 -28.74 19.68
C ASP A 398 -4.60 -28.65 18.73
N LEU A 399 -3.77 -27.61 18.86
CA LEU A 399 -2.57 -27.47 18.06
C LEU A 399 -1.40 -28.31 18.64
N PRO A 400 -0.80 -29.23 17.87
CA PRO A 400 0.35 -30.01 18.33
C PRO A 400 1.52 -29.12 18.75
N GLY A 401 2.09 -29.36 19.93
CA GLY A 401 3.21 -28.57 20.46
C GLY A 401 2.83 -27.35 21.30
N ILE A 402 1.54 -26.99 21.38
CA ILE A 402 1.11 -25.79 22.09
C ILE A 402 1.28 -25.91 23.61
N ALA A 403 1.09 -27.12 24.16
CA ALA A 403 1.24 -27.37 25.58
C ALA A 403 2.72 -27.25 26.00
N GLU A 404 3.61 -27.85 25.21
CA GLU A 404 5.05 -27.82 25.37
C GLU A 404 5.59 -26.38 25.24
N SER A 405 5.11 -25.63 24.25
CA SER A 405 5.46 -24.22 24.09
C SER A 405 5.05 -23.38 25.31
N ARG A 406 3.85 -23.60 25.84
CA ARG A 406 3.36 -22.89 27.04
C ARG A 406 4.12 -23.29 28.31
N GLU A 407 4.46 -24.58 28.44
CA GLU A 407 5.28 -25.07 29.55
C GLU A 407 6.68 -24.45 29.51
N ALA A 408 7.30 -24.39 28.33
CA ALA A 408 8.66 -23.87 28.15
C ALA A 408 8.75 -22.33 28.25
N TYR A 409 7.77 -21.60 27.70
CA TYR A 409 7.89 -20.15 27.50
C TYR A 409 6.83 -19.30 28.23
N GLY A 410 5.88 -19.94 28.92
CA GLY A 410 4.72 -19.30 29.54
C GLY A 410 3.70 -18.81 28.50
N LEU A 411 2.55 -18.29 28.96
CA LEU A 411 1.55 -17.70 28.07
C LEU A 411 2.07 -16.37 27.49
N ARG A 412 2.25 -16.31 26.18
CA ARG A 412 2.69 -15.13 25.42
C ARG A 412 1.67 -14.80 24.35
N LYS A 413 0.99 -13.67 24.53
CA LYS A 413 -0.11 -13.23 23.67
C LYS A 413 0.31 -12.07 22.76
N LYS A 414 -0.10 -12.14 21.51
CA LYS A 414 -0.07 -11.03 20.55
C LYS A 414 -1.51 -10.60 20.19
N THR A 415 -1.71 -9.31 19.98
CA THR A 415 -2.91 -8.79 19.31
C THR A 415 -2.48 -8.23 17.96
N LEU A 416 -3.12 -8.69 16.88
CA LEU A 416 -2.99 -8.15 15.54
C LEU A 416 -4.18 -7.21 15.28
N ASN A 417 -3.92 -6.09 14.62
CA ASN A 417 -4.97 -5.19 14.16
C ASN A 417 -4.94 -5.17 12.64
N THR A 418 -6.07 -5.45 12.01
CA THR A 418 -6.13 -5.44 10.55
C THR A 418 -5.97 -4.05 9.96
N GLY A 419 -6.29 -2.99 10.74
CA GLY A 419 -5.95 -1.57 10.54
C GLY A 419 -6.31 -0.93 9.20
N VAL A 420 -5.67 -1.43 8.16
CA VAL A 420 -5.70 -1.03 6.75
C VAL A 420 -6.75 -1.78 5.92
N PHE A 421 -7.30 -2.87 6.46
CA PHE A 421 -8.37 -3.63 5.83
C PHE A 421 -9.38 -4.19 6.84
N PHE A 422 -10.55 -4.55 6.34
CA PHE A 422 -11.65 -5.12 7.12
C PHE A 422 -11.95 -6.55 6.70
N ILE A 423 -12.13 -7.41 7.71
CA ILE A 423 -12.60 -8.78 7.58
C ILE A 423 -13.90 -8.90 8.37
N ASP A 424 -14.99 -9.22 7.67
CA ASP A 424 -16.29 -9.51 8.29
C ASP A 424 -16.45 -10.99 8.64
N ASP A 425 -15.70 -11.89 8.02
CA ASP A 425 -15.81 -13.32 8.29
C ASP A 425 -15.06 -13.76 9.57
N GLN A 426 -15.79 -14.42 10.48
CA GLN A 426 -15.26 -14.87 11.76
C GLN A 426 -14.28 -16.05 11.60
N GLU A 427 -14.51 -16.91 10.60
CA GLU A 427 -13.63 -18.04 10.30
C GLU A 427 -12.25 -17.55 9.85
N THR A 428 -12.22 -16.58 8.93
CA THR A 428 -11.00 -15.90 8.48
C THR A 428 -10.21 -15.30 9.65
N LEU A 429 -10.87 -14.59 10.58
CA LEU A 429 -10.20 -13.99 11.75
C LEU A 429 -9.60 -15.07 12.68
N ASN A 430 -10.30 -16.20 12.87
CA ASN A 430 -9.79 -17.31 13.68
C ASN A 430 -8.62 -18.02 13.00
N ASN A 431 -8.70 -18.26 11.68
CA ASN A 431 -7.63 -18.87 10.90
C ASN A 431 -6.38 -17.97 10.84
N MET A 432 -6.56 -16.65 10.78
CA MET A 432 -5.44 -15.71 10.90
C MET A 432 -4.75 -15.83 12.26
N ALA A 433 -5.52 -15.86 13.37
CA ALA A 433 -4.98 -16.03 14.72
C ALA A 433 -4.24 -17.38 14.89
N LEU A 434 -4.83 -18.46 14.39
CA LEU A 434 -4.24 -19.80 14.39
C LEU A 434 -2.93 -19.83 13.60
N SER A 435 -2.94 -19.33 12.36
CA SER A 435 -1.75 -19.30 11.50
C SER A 435 -0.63 -18.47 12.12
N PHE A 436 -0.95 -17.38 12.83
CA PHE A 436 0.05 -16.61 13.57
C PHE A 436 0.70 -17.43 14.67
N VAL A 437 -0.10 -18.13 15.49
CA VAL A 437 0.42 -18.99 16.56
C VAL A 437 1.26 -20.13 15.99
N MET A 438 0.81 -20.79 14.91
CA MET A 438 1.57 -21.87 14.28
C MET A 438 2.97 -21.44 13.81
N THR A 439 3.10 -20.22 13.29
CA THR A 439 4.37 -19.66 12.83
C THR A 439 5.29 -19.25 13.99
N HIS A 440 4.74 -18.87 15.13
CA HIS A 440 5.49 -18.26 16.24
C HIS A 440 5.51 -19.11 17.53
N MET A 441 4.94 -20.31 17.57
CA MET A 441 4.90 -21.10 18.81
C MET A 441 6.26 -21.70 19.21
N ASN A 442 7.22 -21.75 18.28
CA ASN A 442 8.55 -22.32 18.48
C ASN A 442 9.64 -21.26 18.36
N PRO A 443 10.76 -21.38 19.09
CA PRO A 443 11.89 -20.47 18.95
C PRO A 443 12.53 -20.60 17.56
N LEU A 444 13.16 -19.53 17.10
CA LEU A 444 13.90 -19.53 15.84
C LEU A 444 15.32 -20.05 16.10
N ARG A 445 15.67 -21.17 15.48
CA ARG A 445 17.04 -21.69 15.48
C ARG A 445 17.79 -21.12 14.27
N LYS A 446 18.83 -20.32 14.53
CA LYS A 446 19.60 -19.59 13.52
C LYS A 446 21.03 -20.15 13.49
N VAL A 447 21.52 -20.48 12.31
CA VAL A 447 22.90 -20.93 12.10
C VAL A 447 23.61 -19.94 11.18
N SER A 448 24.72 -19.38 11.65
CA SER A 448 25.53 -18.43 10.88
C SER A 448 26.77 -19.11 10.31
N LEU A 449 26.95 -18.97 9.01
CA LEU A 449 27.97 -19.66 8.21
C LEU A 449 28.73 -18.64 7.37
N GLY A 450 30.06 -18.71 7.34
CA GLY A 450 30.82 -17.97 6.33
C GLY A 450 30.82 -18.73 5.00
N GLN A 451 30.83 -18.02 3.88
CA GLN A 451 30.87 -18.60 2.54
C GLN A 451 32.30 -18.62 1.98
N VAL A 452 32.59 -19.59 1.13
CA VAL A 452 33.83 -19.68 0.36
C VAL A 452 33.60 -19.13 -1.06
N ALA A 453 34.55 -18.36 -1.59
CA ALA A 453 34.46 -17.81 -2.94
C ALA A 453 34.28 -18.93 -3.98
N PRO A 454 33.37 -18.80 -4.97
CA PRO A 454 32.73 -17.57 -5.45
C PRO A 454 31.43 -17.11 -4.73
N TYR A 455 31.14 -17.62 -3.54
CA TYR A 455 29.95 -17.34 -2.70
C TYR A 455 28.64 -17.75 -3.40
N VAL A 456 28.24 -19.00 -3.22
CA VAL A 456 27.08 -19.59 -3.90
C VAL A 456 25.77 -18.90 -3.50
N VAL A 457 25.61 -18.53 -2.23
CA VAL A 457 24.41 -17.84 -1.75
C VAL A 457 24.53 -16.35 -2.04
N ARG A 458 23.49 -15.82 -2.68
CA ARG A 458 23.36 -14.44 -3.13
C ARG A 458 22.09 -13.80 -2.52
N PRO A 459 21.92 -12.48 -2.60
CA PRO A 459 20.72 -11.77 -2.13
C PRO A 459 19.40 -12.38 -2.60
N ASP A 460 19.32 -12.80 -3.86
CA ASP A 460 18.12 -13.39 -4.44
C ASP A 460 17.73 -14.75 -3.81
N HIS A 461 18.63 -15.37 -3.04
CA HIS A 461 18.39 -16.61 -2.29
C HIS A 461 17.80 -16.39 -0.91
N ILE A 462 17.74 -15.14 -0.43
CA ILE A 462 17.06 -14.82 0.83
C ILE A 462 15.58 -15.25 0.73
N GLY A 463 15.11 -15.93 1.77
CA GLY A 463 13.78 -16.55 1.80
C GLY A 463 13.66 -17.88 1.07
N LYS A 464 14.69 -18.31 0.33
CA LYS A 464 14.67 -19.61 -0.38
C LYS A 464 15.13 -20.76 0.53
N PRO A 465 14.63 -21.98 0.28
CA PRO A 465 15.09 -23.17 0.99
C PRO A 465 16.54 -23.50 0.68
N VAL A 466 17.25 -23.99 1.69
CA VAL A 466 18.64 -24.44 1.59
C VAL A 466 18.83 -25.77 2.33
N VAL A 467 19.71 -26.61 1.79
CA VAL A 467 20.18 -27.85 2.43
C VAL A 467 21.67 -27.68 2.74
N LEU A 468 22.02 -27.83 4.02
CA LEU A 468 23.40 -27.74 4.50
C LEU A 468 24.16 -29.07 4.22
N PRO A 469 25.51 -29.06 4.26
CA PRO A 469 26.31 -30.25 3.96
C PRO A 469 26.04 -31.44 4.90
N ASP A 470 25.61 -31.16 6.12
CA ASP A 470 25.24 -32.17 7.13
C ASP A 470 23.81 -32.74 6.94
N GLY A 471 23.10 -32.28 5.90
CA GLY A 471 21.75 -32.71 5.55
C GLY A 471 20.64 -31.96 6.27
N ARG A 472 20.95 -31.03 7.19
CA ARG A 472 19.92 -30.17 7.80
C ARG A 472 19.33 -29.24 6.74
N THR A 473 18.03 -28.96 6.86
CA THR A 473 17.32 -28.06 5.96
C THR A 473 16.92 -26.76 6.67
N GLY A 474 16.85 -25.68 5.91
CA GLY A 474 16.51 -24.37 6.44
C GLY A 474 16.08 -23.38 5.38
N THR A 475 15.95 -22.13 5.78
CA THR A 475 15.66 -20.98 4.92
C THR A 475 16.72 -19.92 5.13
N VAL A 476 17.26 -19.35 4.05
CA VAL A 476 18.24 -18.27 4.17
C VAL A 476 17.53 -17.03 4.72
N LEU A 477 17.90 -16.60 5.92
CA LEU A 477 17.36 -15.39 6.55
C LEU A 477 18.15 -14.15 6.18
N ASP A 478 19.48 -14.27 6.26
CA ASP A 478 20.37 -13.13 6.15
C ASP A 478 21.51 -13.46 5.21
N TRP A 479 21.98 -12.44 4.52
CA TRP A 479 23.20 -12.45 3.74
C TRP A 479 23.98 -11.17 4.02
N SER A 480 25.28 -11.30 4.22
CA SER A 480 26.16 -10.14 4.30
C SER A 480 27.41 -10.36 3.46
N TYR A 481 27.93 -9.25 2.95
CA TYR A 481 29.12 -9.18 2.14
C TYR A 481 29.92 -7.95 2.51
N SER A 482 31.23 -8.12 2.66
CA SER A 482 32.15 -7.01 2.80
C SER A 482 33.37 -7.23 1.95
N GLU A 483 33.82 -6.18 1.28
CA GLU A 483 35.00 -6.17 0.45
C GLU A 483 35.81 -4.90 0.71
N ALA A 484 37.13 -5.04 0.71
CA ALA A 484 38.06 -3.93 0.76
C ALA A 484 39.12 -4.10 -0.32
N HIS A 485 39.35 -3.04 -1.09
CA HIS A 485 40.36 -2.99 -2.13
C HIS A 485 41.60 -2.28 -1.61
N SER A 486 42.75 -2.91 -1.82
CA SER A 486 44.05 -2.34 -1.51
C SER A 486 44.95 -2.41 -2.74
N PRO A 487 46.06 -1.65 -2.78
CA PRO A 487 47.04 -1.77 -3.87
C PRO A 487 47.61 -3.19 -4.05
N GLY A 488 47.49 -4.06 -3.04
CA GLY A 488 47.95 -5.45 -3.07
C GLY A 488 46.89 -6.48 -3.49
N GLY A 489 45.67 -6.05 -3.82
CA GLY A 489 44.52 -6.90 -4.14
C GLY A 489 43.30 -6.59 -3.27
N SER A 490 42.21 -7.31 -3.53
CA SER A 490 40.97 -7.25 -2.77
C SER A 490 40.87 -8.38 -1.75
N SER A 491 40.22 -8.10 -0.63
CA SER A 491 39.81 -9.10 0.36
C SER A 491 38.30 -9.01 0.55
N GLY A 492 37.60 -10.07 0.15
CA GLY A 492 36.15 -10.22 0.33
C GLY A 492 35.82 -11.25 1.41
N SER A 493 34.72 -11.05 2.10
CA SER A 493 34.10 -12.05 2.96
C SER A 493 32.59 -12.00 2.80
N SER A 494 31.95 -13.16 2.85
CA SER A 494 30.50 -13.27 2.83
C SER A 494 30.02 -14.21 3.92
N THR A 495 28.90 -13.88 4.56
CA THR A 495 28.26 -14.72 5.57
C THR A 495 26.78 -14.85 5.27
N ILE A 496 26.19 -15.96 5.73
CA ILE A 496 24.76 -16.21 5.67
C ILE A 496 24.25 -16.64 7.04
N THR A 497 23.00 -16.32 7.31
CA THR A 497 22.25 -16.91 8.43
C THR A 497 21.13 -17.75 7.86
N VAL A 498 21.02 -18.98 8.35
CA VAL A 498 19.97 -19.93 7.97
C VAL A 498 19.06 -20.17 9.16
N GLN A 499 17.75 -19.98 8.98
CA GLN A 499 16.74 -20.48 9.91
C GLN A 499 16.60 -21.97 9.68
N MET A 500 16.95 -22.77 10.67
CA MET A 500 16.81 -24.21 10.59
C MET A 500 15.34 -24.60 10.74
N VAL A 501 14.89 -25.53 9.90
CA VAL A 501 13.63 -26.23 10.15
C VAL A 501 13.90 -27.19 11.29
N ASP A 502 13.40 -26.89 12.48
CA ASP A 502 13.61 -27.77 13.62
C ASP A 502 12.76 -29.03 13.46
N VAL A 503 13.38 -30.10 12.96
CA VAL A 503 12.77 -31.42 12.90
C VAL A 503 12.75 -32.08 14.30
N SER A 504 13.43 -31.48 15.30
CA SER A 504 13.72 -32.10 16.60
C SER A 504 13.10 -31.41 17.82
N ALA A 505 12.58 -30.18 17.73
CA ALA A 505 12.02 -29.49 18.89
C ALA A 505 10.65 -30.02 19.33
N LEU A 506 9.94 -30.75 18.47
CA LEU A 506 8.71 -31.46 18.78
C LEU A 506 8.68 -32.69 17.88
N ASP A 507 8.34 -33.85 18.43
CA ASP A 507 8.19 -35.13 17.72
C ASP A 507 6.97 -35.08 16.74
N GLN A 508 6.96 -34.11 15.82
CA GLN A 508 5.88 -33.82 14.88
C GLN A 508 5.82 -34.82 13.73
N THR A 509 6.91 -35.55 13.47
CA THR A 509 6.92 -36.68 12.52
C THR A 509 6.06 -37.86 12.97
N ALA A 510 5.72 -37.98 14.25
CA ALA A 510 4.82 -39.03 14.74
C ALA A 510 3.33 -38.63 14.67
N ALA A 511 3.01 -37.33 14.58
CA ALA A 511 1.64 -36.83 14.51
C ALA A 511 1.22 -36.37 13.10
N PHE A 512 2.15 -35.90 12.28
CA PHE A 512 1.95 -35.62 10.86
C PHE A 512 2.70 -36.68 10.06
N GLY A 513 2.02 -37.81 9.83
CA GLY A 513 2.62 -38.97 9.17
C GLY A 513 3.26 -38.61 7.83
N GLU A 514 4.58 -38.85 7.73
CA GLU A 514 5.36 -39.02 6.50
C GLU A 514 4.91 -38.22 5.26
N ALA A 515 4.60 -36.92 5.40
CA ALA A 515 4.64 -36.03 4.25
C ALA A 515 6.12 -35.70 4.00
N ARG A 516 6.79 -36.58 3.25
CA ARG A 516 8.07 -36.25 2.61
C ARG A 516 7.85 -34.96 1.83
N TYR A 517 8.32 -33.83 2.39
CA TYR A 517 8.57 -32.62 1.60
C TYR A 517 9.24 -33.08 0.30
N GLY A 518 8.66 -32.68 -0.84
CA GLY A 518 8.92 -33.19 -2.18
C GLY A 518 10.35 -33.03 -2.69
N LEU A 519 11.30 -33.67 -2.02
CA LEU A 519 12.60 -34.06 -2.53
C LEU A 519 12.35 -35.20 -3.53
N ALA A 520 11.86 -34.85 -4.71
CA ALA A 520 12.15 -35.61 -5.91
C ALA A 520 13.66 -35.51 -6.15
N VAL A 521 14.42 -36.32 -5.41
CA VAL A 521 15.80 -36.65 -5.73
C VAL A 521 15.75 -37.37 -7.07
N TYR A 522 15.89 -36.62 -8.17
CA TYR A 522 16.30 -37.20 -9.44
C TYR A 522 17.79 -37.57 -9.34
N GLY A 523 18.08 -38.61 -8.58
CA GLY A 523 19.25 -39.46 -8.75
C GLY A 523 18.72 -40.81 -9.20
N GLY A 524 18.86 -41.25 -10.45
CA GLY A 524 20.01 -41.16 -11.32
C GLY A 524 20.59 -42.57 -11.42
N THR A 525 20.77 -43.09 -12.64
CA THR A 525 21.74 -44.13 -12.96
C THR A 525 21.93 -44.18 -14.48
N PRO A 526 23.12 -44.61 -14.95
CA PRO A 526 23.86 -44.05 -16.09
C PRO A 526 23.30 -44.29 -17.49
#